data_AF-A0A975AZI1-F1
#
_entry.id   AF-A0A975AZI1-F1
#
_cell.length_a   1.000
_cell.length_b   1.000
_cell.length_c   1.000
_cell.angle_alpha   90.00
_cell.angle_beta   90.00
_cell.angle_gamma   90.00
#
_symmetry.space_group_name_H-M   'P 1'
#
loop_
_entity.id
_entity.type
_entity.pdbx_description
1 polymer ?
#
loop_
_entity_poly.entity_id
_entity_poly.type
_entity_poly.pdbx_seq_one_letter_code
_entity_poly.pdbx_strand_id
1 'polypeptide(L)'
;MSKQVTEKQQKFCEEFMLTRNLTKSALGAGYSNTFALKKSYQLMNDQKILKRIEELEKEYFTNHFKTLGIKAVEELMVIINSGTSSEKLRAIEIALKLNGFTQGISIEANTNDISIKVKLPDGI
;
A
#
# COMPACT_ATOMS: atom_id res chain seq x y z
N MET A 1 16.50 4.93 28.14
CA MET A 1 15.07 4.86 27.80
C MET A 1 14.79 5.82 26.66
N SER A 2 14.44 5.33 25.46
CA SER A 2 14.02 6.20 24.35
C SER A 2 12.68 6.85 24.71
N LYS A 3 12.64 8.18 24.84
CA LYS A 3 11.39 8.91 25.11
C LYS A 3 10.38 8.63 24.00
N GLN A 4 9.20 8.15 24.39
CA GLN A 4 8.04 7.95 23.50
C GLN A 4 7.64 9.29 22.86
N VAL A 5 7.07 9.23 21.65
CA VAL A 5 6.56 10.41 20.92
C VAL A 5 5.41 11.02 21.73
N THR A 6 5.42 12.34 21.95
CA THR A 6 4.31 12.99 22.67
C THR A 6 3.07 13.11 21.77
N GLU A 7 1.87 13.29 22.34
CA GLU A 7 0.64 13.46 21.56
C GLU A 7 0.74 14.56 20.49
N LYS A 8 1.36 15.69 20.83
CA LYS A 8 1.55 16.81 19.89
C LYS A 8 2.51 16.45 18.75
N GLN A 9 3.54 15.67 19.05
CA GLN A 9 4.48 15.17 18.05
C GLN A 9 3.86 14.06 17.19
N GLN A 10 3.01 13.23 17.78
CA GLN A 10 2.24 12.20 17.09
C GLN A 10 1.31 12.85 16.06
N LYS A 11 0.56 13.88 16.47
CA LYS A 11 -0.29 14.66 15.57
C LYS A 11 0.50 15.31 14.44
N PHE A 12 1.72 15.79 14.70
CA PHE A 12 2.61 16.27 13.63
C PHE A 12 2.95 15.18 12.61
N CYS A 13 3.26 13.96 13.06
CA CYS A 13 3.57 12.85 12.16
C CYS A 13 2.36 12.49 11.29
N GLU A 14 1.16 12.43 11.88
CA GLU A 14 -0.09 12.13 11.18
C GLU A 14 -0.44 13.21 10.14
N GLU A 15 -0.37 14.49 10.52
CA GLU A 15 -0.60 15.60 9.60
C GLU A 15 0.45 15.63 8.47
N PHE A 16 1.69 15.22 8.76
CA PHE A 16 2.75 15.13 7.76
C PHE A 16 2.51 14.00 6.77
N MET A 17 2.00 12.85 7.22
CA MET A 17 1.56 11.76 6.34
C MET A 17 0.51 12.22 5.32
N LEU A 18 -0.41 13.09 5.74
CA LEU A 18 -1.48 13.62 4.89
C LEU A 18 -1.02 14.72 3.93
N THR A 19 -0.24 15.68 4.44
CA THR A 19 0.03 16.94 3.73
C THR A 19 1.38 16.99 3.04
N ARG A 20 2.33 16.16 3.48
CA ARG A 20 3.76 16.19 3.08
C ARG A 20 4.37 17.60 3.13
N ASN A 21 3.85 18.46 4.02
CA ASN A 21 4.26 19.85 4.15
C ASN A 21 4.55 20.20 5.60
N LEU A 22 5.84 20.37 5.92
CA LEU A 22 6.34 20.58 7.28
C LEU A 22 5.60 21.67 8.07
N THR A 23 5.40 22.84 7.46
CA THR A 23 4.76 23.96 8.13
C THR A 23 3.29 23.69 8.37
N LYS A 24 2.56 23.20 7.35
CA LYS A 24 1.14 22.85 7.49
C LYS A 24 0.95 21.76 8.54
N SER A 25 1.82 20.75 8.58
CA SER A 25 1.73 19.68 9.57
C SER A 25 1.96 20.19 10.99
N ALA A 26 2.92 21.10 11.18
CA ALA A 26 3.14 21.72 12.48
C ALA A 26 1.97 22.59 12.92
N LEU A 27 1.33 23.31 11.99
CA LEU A 27 0.11 24.07 12.28
C LEU A 27 -1.06 23.17 12.65
N GLY A 28 -1.30 22.10 11.89
CA GLY A 28 -2.34 21.10 12.20
C GLY A 28 -2.12 20.41 13.55
N ALA A 29 -0.84 20.17 13.90
CA ALA A 29 -0.43 19.68 15.22
C ALA A 29 -0.60 20.70 16.36
N GLY A 30 -1.00 21.94 16.07
CA GLY A 30 -1.25 23.00 17.05
C GLY A 30 0.00 23.73 17.53
N TYR A 31 1.11 23.73 16.76
CA TYR A 31 2.21 24.67 16.99
C TYR A 31 1.80 26.08 16.50
N SER A 32 2.27 27.13 17.19
CA SER A 32 1.91 28.49 16.83
C SER A 32 2.45 28.89 15.46
N ASN A 33 1.74 29.79 14.75
CA ASN A 33 2.15 30.31 13.44
C ASN A 33 3.60 30.80 13.43
N THR A 34 4.01 31.53 14.46
CA THR A 34 5.35 32.10 14.60
C THR A 34 6.46 31.06 14.72
N PHE A 35 6.16 29.87 15.26
CA PHE A 35 7.16 28.83 15.54
C PHE A 35 6.99 27.57 14.71
N ALA A 36 5.90 27.40 13.97
CA ALA A 36 5.57 26.19 13.24
C ALA A 36 6.69 25.74 12.30
N LEU A 37 7.26 26.67 11.52
CA LEU A 37 8.37 26.37 10.59
C LEU A 37 9.63 25.92 11.34
N LYS A 38 10.08 26.68 12.35
CA LYS A 38 11.27 26.31 13.13
C LYS A 38 11.06 24.98 13.84
N LYS A 39 9.86 24.75 14.37
CA LYS A 39 9.55 23.55 15.12
C LYS A 39 9.46 22.31 14.22
N SER A 40 8.88 22.43 13.03
CA SER A 40 8.81 21.32 12.08
C SER A 40 10.20 20.87 11.66
N TYR A 41 11.14 21.79 11.39
CA TYR A 41 12.54 21.42 11.12
C TYR A 41 13.20 20.73 12.31
N GLN A 42 12.95 21.19 13.55
CA GLN A 42 13.47 20.50 14.73
C GLN A 42 12.90 19.07 14.85
N LEU A 43 11.60 18.89 14.59
CA LEU A 43 10.95 17.59 14.64
C LEU A 43 11.51 16.63 13.57
N MET A 44 11.77 17.12 12.36
CA MET A 44 12.34 16.30 11.28
C MET A 44 13.81 15.92 11.49
N ASN A 45 14.50 16.57 12.43
CA ASN A 45 15.85 16.17 12.83
C ASN A 45 15.86 15.22 14.05
N ASP A 46 14.70 14.99 14.67
CA ASP A 46 14.58 14.08 15.82
C ASP A 46 14.33 12.64 15.32
N GLN A 47 15.28 11.75 15.57
CA GLN A 47 15.23 10.35 15.11
C GLN A 47 13.96 9.62 15.51
N LYS A 48 13.38 9.94 16.68
CA LYS A 48 12.14 9.28 17.13
C LYS A 48 10.93 9.67 16.27
N ILE A 49 10.93 10.88 15.72
CA ILE A 49 9.89 11.39 14.83
C ILE A 49 10.03 10.74 13.47
N LEU A 50 11.26 10.67 12.94
CA LEU A 50 11.56 9.98 11.69
C LEU A 50 11.12 8.51 11.74
N LYS A 51 11.47 7.80 12.82
CA LYS A 51 11.04 6.42 13.03
C LYS A 51 9.51 6.29 13.06
N ARG A 52 8.81 7.22 13.74
CA ARG A 52 7.35 7.19 13.80
C ARG A 52 6.69 7.44 12.45
N ILE A 53 7.24 8.36 11.65
CA ILE A 53 6.77 8.58 10.27
C ILE A 53 6.99 7.31 9.44
N GLU A 54 8.14 6.67 9.55
CA GLU A 54 8.43 5.41 8.85
C GLU A 54 7.46 4.27 9.24
N GLU A 55 7.13 4.16 10.53
CA GLU A 55 6.12 3.20 11.01
C GLU A 55 4.73 3.49 10.41
N LEU A 56 4.31 4.76 10.40
CA LEU A 56 3.04 5.17 9.81
C LEU A 56 3.03 4.94 8.29
N GLU A 57 4.14 5.15 7.60
CA GLU A 57 4.28 4.82 6.18
C GLU A 57 4.14 3.34 5.92
N LYS A 58 4.84 2.50 6.68
CA LYS A 58 4.72 1.04 6.57
C LYS A 58 3.30 0.56 6.83
N GLU A 59 2.64 1.09 7.86
CA GLU A 59 1.25 0.78 8.18
C GLU A 59 0.32 1.20 7.03
N TYR A 60 0.46 2.44 6.55
CA TYR A 60 -0.33 2.95 5.42
C TYR A 60 -0.13 2.09 4.18
N PHE A 61 1.12 1.83 3.77
CA PHE A 61 1.40 1.02 2.59
C PHE A 61 0.85 -0.40 2.76
N THR A 62 1.10 -1.06 3.90
CA THR A 62 0.60 -2.42 4.14
C THR A 62 -0.93 -2.49 4.05
N ASN A 63 -1.62 -1.57 4.70
CA ASN A 63 -3.08 -1.53 4.70
C ASN A 63 -3.66 -1.12 3.34
N HIS A 64 -3.04 -0.14 2.67
CA HIS A 64 -3.43 0.32 1.35
C HIS A 64 -3.24 -0.76 0.29
N PHE A 65 -2.07 -1.41 0.24
CA PHE A 65 -1.80 -2.52 -0.68
C PHE A 65 -2.71 -3.71 -0.41
N LYS A 66 -3.01 -4.04 0.85
CA LYS A 66 -3.98 -5.09 1.18
C LYS A 66 -5.37 -4.75 0.65
N THR A 67 -5.84 -3.53 0.88
CA THR A 67 -7.17 -3.07 0.41
C THR A 67 -7.23 -3.03 -1.12
N LEU A 68 -6.18 -2.51 -1.76
CA LEU A 68 -6.08 -2.45 -3.21
C LEU A 68 -6.02 -3.86 -3.83
N GLY A 69 -5.29 -4.78 -3.19
CA GLY A 69 -5.22 -6.19 -3.61
C GLY A 69 -6.58 -6.88 -3.55
N ILE A 70 -7.35 -6.67 -2.48
CA ILE A 70 -8.72 -7.20 -2.35
C ILE A 70 -9.60 -6.65 -3.48
N LYS A 71 -9.64 -5.32 -3.65
CA LYS A 71 -10.43 -4.70 -4.73
C LYS A 71 -10.00 -5.17 -6.12
N ALA A 72 -8.71 -5.30 -6.37
CA ALA A 72 -8.20 -5.80 -7.63
C ALA A 72 -8.70 -7.23 -7.89
N VAL A 73 -8.67 -8.11 -6.90
CA VAL A 73 -9.20 -9.48 -7.03
C VAL A 73 -10.71 -9.47 -7.30
N GLU A 74 -11.49 -8.64 -6.61
CA GLU A 74 -12.93 -8.50 -6.83
C GLU A 74 -13.25 -8.07 -8.27
N GLU A 75 -12.59 -7.03 -8.78
CA GLU A 75 -12.75 -6.56 -10.16
C GLU A 75 -12.31 -7.62 -11.19
N LEU A 76 -11.22 -8.34 -10.92
CA LEU A 76 -10.78 -9.44 -11.77
C LEU A 76 -11.80 -10.58 -11.81
N MET A 77 -12.47 -10.91 -10.70
CA MET A 77 -13.54 -11.92 -10.69
C MET A 77 -14.74 -11.50 -11.55
N VAL A 78 -15.11 -10.22 -11.58
CA VAL A 78 -16.16 -9.71 -12.47
C VAL A 78 -15.79 -9.94 -13.93
N ILE A 79 -14.55 -9.67 -14.32
CA ILE A 79 -14.04 -9.89 -15.68
C ILE A 79 -13.99 -11.38 -16.02
N ILE A 80 -13.56 -12.23 -15.09
CA ILE A 80 -13.54 -13.70 -15.27
C ILE A 80 -14.94 -14.24 -15.59
N ASN A 81 -15.96 -13.69 -14.94
CA ASN A 81 -17.34 -14.13 -15.13
C ASN A 81 -17.96 -13.60 -16.42
N SER A 82 -17.71 -12.33 -16.78
CA SER A 82 -18.47 -11.62 -17.83
C SER A 82 -17.70 -11.21 -19.08
N GLY A 83 -16.36 -11.20 -19.05
CA GLY A 83 -15.51 -10.72 -20.14
C GLY A 83 -15.42 -11.65 -21.35
N THR A 84 -14.78 -11.17 -22.41
CA THR A 84 -14.37 -12.00 -23.56
C THR A 84 -13.30 -13.02 -23.14
N SER A 85 -13.11 -14.08 -23.94
CA SER A 85 -12.10 -15.12 -23.64
C SER A 85 -10.70 -14.54 -23.40
N SER A 86 -10.29 -13.52 -24.18
CA SER A 86 -9.00 -12.83 -23.99
C SER A 86 -8.93 -12.02 -22.70
N GLU A 87 -10.02 -11.36 -22.31
CA GLU A 87 -10.08 -10.59 -21.06
C GLU A 87 -10.08 -11.51 -19.84
N LYS A 88 -10.83 -12.62 -19.91
CA LYS A 88 -10.84 -13.66 -18.88
C LYS A 88 -9.46 -14.25 -18.65
N LEU A 89 -8.75 -14.63 -19.73
CA LEU A 89 -7.38 -15.15 -19.67
C LEU A 89 -6.45 -14.17 -18.94
N ARG A 90 -6.47 -12.90 -19.36
CA ARG A 90 -5.63 -11.87 -18.76
C ARG A 90 -5.99 -11.64 -17.29
N ALA A 91 -7.28 -11.66 -16.95
CA ALA A 91 -7.73 -11.49 -15.58
C ALA A 91 -7.28 -12.64 -14.67
N ILE A 92 -7.38 -13.90 -15.15
CA ILE A 92 -6.87 -15.08 -14.46
C ILE A 92 -5.35 -14.97 -14.23
N GLU A 93 -4.60 -14.57 -15.25
CA GLU A 93 -3.15 -14.42 -15.15
C GLU A 93 -2.75 -13.40 -14.06
N ILE A 94 -3.42 -12.23 -14.06
CA ILE A 94 -3.16 -11.18 -13.06
C ILE A 94 -3.56 -11.67 -11.66
N ALA A 95 -4.70 -12.34 -11.51
CA ALA A 95 -5.15 -12.87 -10.23
C ALA A 95 -4.16 -13.90 -9.67
N LEU A 96 -3.64 -14.80 -10.51
CA LEU A 96 -2.62 -15.77 -10.10
C LEU A 96 -1.31 -15.07 -9.68
N LYS A 97 -0.84 -14.08 -10.42
CA LYS A 97 0.35 -13.28 -10.05
C LYS A 97 0.17 -12.55 -8.73
N LEU A 98 -1.00 -11.97 -8.46
CA LEU A 98 -1.32 -11.32 -7.18
C LEU A 98 -1.28 -12.31 -6.00
N ASN A 99 -1.55 -13.59 -6.24
CA ASN A 99 -1.48 -14.66 -5.25
C ASN A 99 -0.10 -15.33 -5.16
N GLY A 100 0.94 -14.75 -5.77
CA GLY A 100 2.32 -15.23 -5.65
C GLY A 100 2.73 -16.28 -6.69
N PHE A 101 1.83 -16.67 -7.60
CA PHE A 101 2.18 -17.53 -8.73
C PHE A 101 2.86 -16.67 -9.81
N THR A 102 4.16 -16.46 -9.65
CA THR A 102 4.94 -15.56 -10.52
C THR A 102 5.77 -16.30 -11.57
N GLN A 103 5.89 -17.62 -11.48
CA GLN A 103 6.62 -18.49 -12.39
C GLN A 103 5.81 -19.76 -12.69
N GLY A 104 5.98 -20.33 -13.89
CA GLY A 104 5.37 -21.62 -14.24
C GLY A 104 3.88 -21.59 -14.64
N ILE A 105 3.27 -20.41 -14.83
CA ILE A 105 1.89 -20.31 -15.32
C ILE A 105 1.88 -20.45 -16.85
N SER A 106 1.10 -21.38 -17.38
CA SER A 106 0.75 -21.46 -18.80
C SER A 106 -0.77 -21.52 -18.93
N ILE A 107 -1.36 -20.47 -19.53
CA ILE A 107 -2.82 -20.39 -19.72
C ILE A 107 -3.11 -20.49 -21.21
N GLU A 108 -3.89 -21.50 -21.60
CA GLU A 108 -4.26 -21.77 -22.98
C GLU A 108 -5.78 -21.69 -23.09
N ALA A 109 -6.30 -20.74 -23.88
CA ALA A 109 -7.72 -20.74 -24.26
C ALA A 109 -7.91 -21.43 -25.61
N ASN A 110 -8.90 -22.32 -25.65
CA ASN A 110 -9.45 -22.86 -26.89
C ASN A 110 -10.79 -22.19 -27.18
N THR A 111 -11.30 -22.36 -28.40
CA THR A 111 -12.50 -21.68 -28.91
C THR A 111 -13.74 -21.81 -28.03
N ASN A 112 -13.85 -22.87 -27.21
CA ASN A 112 -15.01 -23.13 -26.36
C ASN A 112 -14.68 -23.27 -24.86
N ASP A 113 -13.40 -23.24 -24.46
CA ASP A 113 -13.02 -23.53 -23.07
C ASP A 113 -11.66 -22.92 -22.68
N ILE A 114 -11.49 -22.57 -21.40
CA ILE A 114 -10.24 -22.04 -20.86
C ILE A 114 -9.56 -23.14 -20.05
N SER A 115 -8.41 -23.64 -20.54
CA SER A 115 -7.59 -24.61 -19.82
C SER A 115 -6.42 -23.90 -19.11
N ILE A 116 -6.38 -24.03 -17.79
CA ILE A 116 -5.33 -23.42 -16.96
C ILE A 116 -4.35 -24.51 -16.52
N LYS A 117 -3.09 -24.43 -16.96
CA LYS A 117 -2.01 -25.29 -16.47
C LYS A 117 -1.10 -24.46 -15.56
N VAL A 118 -1.17 -24.71 -14.26
CA VAL A 118 -0.24 -24.12 -13.29
C VAL A 118 0.85 -25.14 -13.01
N LYS A 119 2.08 -24.86 -13.41
CA LYS A 119 3.23 -25.62 -12.92
C LYS A 119 3.55 -25.10 -11.52
N LEU A 120 3.20 -25.90 -10.51
CA LEU A 120 3.57 -25.59 -9.12
C LEU A 120 5.09 -25.60 -9.00
N PRO A 121 5.68 -24.71 -8.17
CA PRO A 121 7.09 -24.80 -7.81
C PRO A 121 7.37 -26.18 -7.20
N ASP A 122 8.51 -26.78 -7.55
CA ASP A 122 8.91 -28.06 -6.97
C ASP A 122 9.06 -27.90 -5.43
N GLY A 123 8.22 -28.59 -4.64
CA GLY A 123 8.35 -28.65 -3.18
C GLY A 123 7.15 -28.18 -2.32
N ILE A 124 5.91 -28.36 -2.78
CA ILE A 124 4.72 -28.35 -1.90
C ILE A 124 4.12 -29.75 -1.87
#